data_AF-A0A933NJN1-F1
#
_entry.id   AF-A0A933NJN1-F1
#
_cell.length_a   1.000
_cell.length_b   1.000
_cell.length_c   1.000
_cell.angle_alpha   90.00
_cell.angle_beta   90.00
_cell.angle_gamma   90.00
#
_symmetry.space_group_name_H-M   'P 1'
#
loop_
_entity.id
_entity.type
_entity.pdbx_description
1 polymer ?
#
loop_
_entity_poly.entity_id
_entity_poly.type
_entity_poly.pdbx_seq_one_letter_code
_entity_poly.pdbx_strand_id
1 'polypeptide(L)'
;MKTKRKYSEMTVGELGITTEAFEEDLVVEKSRSLTPAEQQLWRQAKRKRGRPRMGEGFQRISVSMERGLLERVTAMARERHVPRSLLLAQAVEALLAREEG
;
A
#
# COMPACT_ATOMS: atom_id res chain seq x y z
N MET A 1 -10.21 -38.36 6.26
CA MET A 1 -9.85 -37.22 5.39
C MET A 1 -8.34 -37.26 5.17
N LYS A 2 -7.86 -37.57 3.95
CA LYS A 2 -6.40 -37.60 3.69
C LYS A 2 -5.86 -36.17 3.71
N THR A 3 -4.92 -35.88 4.61
CA THR A 3 -4.20 -34.62 4.70
C THR A 3 -3.43 -34.40 3.39
N LYS A 4 -3.75 -33.31 2.66
CA LYS A 4 -3.00 -32.94 1.45
C LYS A 4 -1.53 -32.67 1.84
N ARG A 5 -0.59 -33.21 1.07
CA ARG A 5 0.86 -32.96 1.23
C ARG A 5 1.17 -31.47 1.10
N LYS A 6 2.22 -30.99 1.77
CA LYS A 6 2.68 -29.60 1.64
C LYS A 6 3.17 -29.36 0.22
N TYR A 7 2.94 -28.17 -0.32
CA TYR A 7 3.38 -27.80 -1.68
C TYR A 7 4.88 -27.98 -1.90
N SER A 8 5.69 -27.79 -0.85
CA SER A 8 7.15 -28.00 -0.87
C SER A 8 7.59 -29.45 -1.02
N GLU A 9 6.68 -30.41 -0.89
CA GLU A 9 6.92 -31.85 -0.94
C GLU A 9 6.25 -32.50 -2.17
N MET A 10 5.67 -31.70 -3.06
CA MET A 10 5.00 -32.16 -4.28
C MET A 10 5.98 -32.25 -5.44
N THR A 11 5.81 -33.29 -6.25
CA THR A 11 6.52 -33.43 -7.53
C THR A 11 5.96 -32.46 -8.57
N VAL A 12 6.71 -32.23 -9.65
CA VAL A 12 6.29 -31.32 -10.74
C VAL A 12 4.94 -31.73 -11.34
N GLY A 13 4.69 -33.03 -11.52
CA GLY A 13 3.39 -33.52 -12.03
C GLY A 13 2.23 -33.29 -11.06
N GLU A 14 2.48 -33.42 -9.75
CA GLU A 14 1.46 -33.14 -8.71
C GLU A 14 1.16 -31.64 -8.60
N LEU A 15 2.19 -30.79 -8.77
CA LEU A 15 2.01 -29.35 -8.85
C LEU A 15 1.18 -28.96 -10.07
N GLY A 16 1.48 -29.54 -11.25
CA GLY A 16 0.73 -29.29 -12.49
C GLY A 16 -0.77 -29.55 -12.34
N ILE A 17 -1.16 -30.71 -11.79
CA ILE A 17 -2.57 -31.05 -11.52
C ILE A 17 -3.19 -30.06 -10.52
N THR A 18 -2.42 -29.57 -9.55
CA THR A 18 -2.94 -28.64 -8.54
C THR A 18 -3.10 -27.22 -9.09
N THR A 19 -2.30 -26.85 -10.10
CA THR A 19 -2.32 -25.52 -10.73
C THR A 19 -3.17 -25.43 -11.99
N GLU A 20 -3.64 -26.56 -12.53
CA GLU A 20 -4.46 -26.63 -13.75
C GLU A 20 -5.67 -25.68 -13.74
N ALA A 21 -6.31 -25.50 -12.57
CA ALA A 21 -7.43 -24.57 -12.41
C ALA A 21 -7.07 -23.08 -12.58
N PHE A 22 -5.78 -22.74 -12.59
CA PHE A 22 -5.27 -21.38 -12.84
C PHE A 22 -4.75 -21.19 -14.28
N GLU A 23 -4.78 -22.23 -15.11
CA GLU A 23 -4.44 -22.12 -16.55
C GLU A 23 -5.59 -21.52 -17.36
N GLU A 24 -6.81 -21.52 -16.82
CA GLU A 24 -7.93 -20.82 -17.44
C GLU A 24 -7.78 -19.29 -17.31
N ASP A 25 -7.88 -18.59 -18.43
CA ASP A 25 -8.03 -17.14 -18.46
C ASP A 25 -9.25 -16.71 -17.64
N LEU A 26 -9.26 -15.46 -17.19
CA LEU A 26 -10.24 -14.91 -16.25
C LEU A 26 -11.68 -15.10 -16.78
N VAL A 27 -12.33 -16.20 -16.37
CA VAL A 27 -13.68 -16.57 -16.83
C VAL A 27 -14.70 -15.66 -16.13
N VAL A 28 -15.05 -14.56 -16.78
CA VAL A 28 -16.02 -13.58 -16.28
C VAL A 28 -17.37 -14.23 -15.93
N GLU A 29 -17.75 -15.31 -16.61
CA GLU A 29 -18.97 -16.08 -16.35
C GLU A 29 -18.98 -16.79 -14.99
N LYS A 30 -17.80 -17.12 -14.44
CA LYS A 30 -17.64 -17.68 -13.08
C LYS A 30 -17.64 -16.59 -12.00
N SER A 31 -17.65 -15.31 -12.40
CA SER A 31 -17.72 -14.20 -11.45
C SER A 31 -19.11 -14.06 -10.84
N ARG A 32 -19.17 -13.54 -9.62
CA ARG A 32 -20.41 -13.22 -8.93
C ARG A 32 -20.34 -11.81 -8.36
N SER A 33 -21.51 -11.23 -8.08
CA SER A 33 -21.59 -10.02 -7.30
C SER A 33 -20.88 -10.20 -5.95
N LEU A 34 -20.16 -9.14 -5.54
CA LEU A 34 -19.50 -9.09 -4.25
C LEU A 34 -20.54 -9.13 -3.13
N THR A 35 -20.29 -9.93 -2.10
CA THR A 35 -21.06 -9.90 -0.85
C THR A 35 -20.86 -8.56 -0.13
N PRO A 36 -21.73 -8.18 0.83
CA PRO A 36 -21.56 -6.92 1.57
C PRO A 36 -20.19 -6.76 2.24
N ALA A 37 -19.64 -7.85 2.79
CA ALA A 37 -18.31 -7.86 3.41
C ALA A 37 -17.19 -7.63 2.37
N GLU A 38 -17.28 -8.29 1.21
CA GLU A 38 -16.32 -8.12 0.12
C GLU A 38 -16.41 -6.72 -0.51
N GLN A 39 -17.62 -6.15 -0.60
CA GLN A 39 -17.80 -4.75 -1.04
C GLN A 39 -17.17 -3.76 -0.08
N GLN A 40 -17.22 -4.02 1.23
CA GLN A 40 -16.55 -3.18 2.22
C GLN A 40 -15.03 -3.27 2.07
N LEU A 41 -14.48 -4.48 1.92
CA LEU A 41 -13.05 -4.69 1.66
C LEU A 41 -12.61 -4.02 0.36
N TRP A 42 -13.39 -4.16 -0.71
CA TRP A 42 -13.15 -3.51 -1.99
C TRP A 42 -13.14 -1.99 -1.88
N ARG A 43 -14.11 -1.41 -1.15
CA ARG A 43 -14.15 0.03 -0.90
C ARG A 43 -12.93 0.50 -0.11
N GLN A 44 -12.46 -0.26 0.88
CA GLN A 44 -11.24 0.05 1.62
C GLN A 44 -9.99 -0.04 0.73
N ALA A 45 -9.88 -1.06 -0.10
CA ALA A 45 -8.78 -1.23 -1.04
C ALA A 45 -8.76 -0.13 -2.13
N LYS A 46 -9.94 0.23 -2.67
CA LYS A 46 -10.09 1.33 -3.64
C LYS A 46 -9.89 2.70 -3.03
N ARG A 47 -10.01 2.86 -1.71
CA ARG A 47 -9.74 4.11 -1.01
C ARG A 47 -8.22 4.34 -1.02
N LYS A 48 -7.72 4.85 -2.16
CA LYS A 48 -6.30 5.09 -2.45
C LYS A 48 -5.58 5.65 -1.22
N ARG A 49 -4.71 4.84 -0.60
CA ARG A 49 -3.89 5.27 0.55
C ARG A 49 -2.86 6.29 0.06
N GLY A 50 -2.98 7.54 0.50
CA GLY A 50 -1.84 8.46 0.58
C GLY A 50 -1.61 9.48 -0.54
N ARG A 51 -2.61 9.87 -1.36
CA ARG A 51 -2.45 11.00 -2.30
C ARG A 51 -2.78 12.34 -1.63
N PRO A 52 -1.85 13.30 -1.54
CA PRO A 52 -2.20 14.69 -1.30
C PRO A 52 -3.21 15.14 -2.36
N ARG A 53 -4.28 15.82 -1.94
CA ARG A 53 -5.40 16.24 -2.83
C ARG A 53 -5.24 17.67 -3.36
N MET A 54 -4.13 18.35 -3.09
CA MET A 54 -3.95 19.78 -3.38
C MET A 54 -2.67 20.01 -4.21
N GLY A 55 -2.70 20.99 -5.12
CA GLY A 55 -1.60 21.39 -6.03
C GLY A 55 -1.53 20.59 -7.33
N GLU A 56 -0.39 20.65 -8.02
CA GLU A 56 -0.03 19.95 -9.26
C GLU A 56 0.15 18.41 -9.10
N GLY A 57 -0.30 17.85 -7.97
CA GLY A 57 -0.13 16.45 -7.62
C GLY A 57 1.04 16.20 -6.66
N PHE A 58 1.66 15.01 -6.77
CA PHE A 58 2.79 14.64 -5.91
C PHE A 58 3.74 13.70 -6.66
N GLN A 59 5.04 13.86 -6.41
CA GLN A 59 6.08 12.90 -6.78
C GLN A 59 6.54 12.16 -5.52
N ARG A 60 6.63 10.83 -5.58
CA ARG A 60 7.17 10.04 -4.46
C ARG A 60 8.68 10.00 -4.57
N ILE A 61 9.36 10.43 -3.51
CA ILE A 61 10.81 10.34 -3.37
C ILE A 61 11.17 9.43 -2.20
N SER A 62 12.30 8.74 -2.30
CA SER A 62 12.90 7.99 -1.18
C SER A 62 13.99 8.86 -0.56
N VAL A 63 13.93 9.06 0.76
CA VAL A 63 14.90 9.86 1.50
C VAL A 63 15.35 9.07 2.72
N SER A 64 16.66 8.93 2.89
CA SER A 64 17.26 8.39 4.11
C SER A 64 17.37 9.49 5.16
N MET A 65 17.00 9.17 6.40
CA MET A 65 17.02 10.09 7.54
C MET A 65 17.54 9.34 8.77
N GLU A 66 18.25 10.04 9.65
CA GLU A 66 18.64 9.50 10.96
C GLU A 66 17.38 9.04 11.73
N ARG A 67 17.46 7.91 12.43
CA ARG A 67 16.31 7.23 13.04
C ARG A 67 15.68 8.07 14.14
N GLY A 68 16.48 8.63 15.05
CA GLY A 68 16.01 9.49 16.13
C GLY A 68 15.36 10.78 15.62
N LEU A 69 15.90 11.36 14.55
CA LEU A 69 15.29 12.50 13.87
C LEU A 69 13.92 12.13 13.29
N LEU A 70 13.81 10.99 12.62
CA LEU A 70 12.53 10.51 12.08
C LEU A 70 11.48 10.28 13.19
N GLU A 71 11.89 9.76 14.34
CA GLU A 71 11.03 9.59 15.51
C GLU A 71 10.52 10.93 16.04
N ARG A 72 11.41 11.91 16.21
CA ARG A 72 11.06 13.27 16.66
C ARG A 72 10.11 13.97 15.68
N VAL A 73 10.38 13.89 14.38
CA VAL A 73 9.50 14.44 13.33
C VAL A 73 8.13 13.78 13.38
N THR A 74 8.09 12.45 13.58
CA THR A 74 6.82 11.71 13.67
C THR A 74 6.03 12.08 14.92
N ALA A 75 6.70 12.26 16.06
CA ALA A 75 6.07 12.72 17.30
C ALA A 75 5.47 14.13 17.13
N MET A 76 6.23 15.06 16.56
CA MET A 76 5.76 16.42 16.29
C MET A 76 4.55 16.46 15.35
N ALA A 77 4.54 15.63 14.30
CA ALA A 77 3.40 15.56 13.38
C ALA A 77 2.12 15.08 14.10
N ARG A 78 2.27 14.10 15.02
CA ARG A 78 1.15 13.59 15.84
C ARG A 78 0.62 14.65 16.79
N GLU A 79 1.49 15.33 17.52
CA GLU A 79 1.12 16.41 18.45
C GLU A 79 0.33 17.51 17.74
N ARG A 80 0.75 17.87 16.52
CA ARG A 80 0.10 18.88 15.69
C ARG A 80 -1.10 18.38 14.89
N HIS A 81 -1.47 17.10 15.02
CA HIS A 81 -2.58 16.48 14.31
C HIS A 81 -2.50 16.63 12.77
N VAL A 82 -1.29 16.65 12.22
CA VAL A 82 -1.03 16.76 10.77
C VAL A 82 -0.34 15.50 10.24
N PRO A 83 -0.56 15.15 8.96
CA PRO A 83 0.20 14.05 8.37
C PRO A 83 1.68 14.42 8.28
N ARG A 84 2.55 13.43 8.52
CA ARG A 84 4.03 13.60 8.45
C ARG A 84 4.50 14.26 7.15
N SER A 85 3.86 13.96 6.03
CA SER A 85 4.19 14.56 4.73
C SER A 85 3.91 16.06 4.68
N LEU A 86 2.85 16.53 5.36
CA LEU A 86 2.53 17.96 5.42
C LEU A 86 3.53 18.72 6.29
N LEU A 87 3.91 18.15 7.44
CA LEU A 87 4.94 18.72 8.29
C LEU A 87 6.27 18.88 7.55
N LEU A 88 6.67 17.85 6.79
CA LEU A 88 7.89 17.91 5.98
C LEU A 88 7.80 18.94 4.85
N ALA A 89 6.66 19.05 4.16
CA ALA A 89 6.45 20.07 3.13
C ALA A 89 6.59 21.49 3.71
N GLN A 90 5.92 21.76 4.84
CA GLN A 90 6.02 23.05 5.53
C GLN A 90 7.45 23.39 5.95
N ALA A 91 8.22 22.39 6.42
CA ALA A 91 9.61 22.58 6.79
C ALA A 91 10.50 22.93 5.58
N VAL A 92 10.26 22.29 4.43
CA VAL A 92 10.99 22.56 3.18
C VAL A 92 10.62 23.94 2.62
N GLU A 93 9.34 24.29 2.58
CA GLU A 93 8.87 25.61 2.16
C GLU A 93 9.48 26.73 3.01
N ALA A 94 9.49 26.54 4.34
CA ALA A 94 10.11 27.50 5.25
C ALA A 94 11.63 27.62 5.07
N LEU A 95 12.31 26.54 4.68
CA LEU A 95 13.74 26.57 4.37
C LEU A 95 13.99 27.32 3.06
N LEU A 96 13.25 27.02 1.99
CA LEU A 96 13.37 27.69 0.70
C LEU A 96 13.14 29.20 0.82
N ALA A 97 12.07 29.61 1.52
CA ALA A 97 11.77 31.03 1.74
C ALA A 97 12.86 31.79 2.50
N ARG A 98 13.71 31.10 3.27
CA ARG A 98 14.84 31.72 3.99
C ARG A 98 16.09 31.86 3.12
N GLU A 99 16.27 31.02 2.12
CA GLU A 99 17.44 31.03 1.23
C GLU A 99 17.19 31.85 -0.05
N GLU A 100 15.93 31.99 -0.47
CA GLU A 100 15.52 32.79 -1.63
C GLU A 100 15.29 34.28 -1.30
N GLY A 101 15.31 34.65 -0.02
CA GLY A 101 15.16 36.04 0.47
C GLY A 101 16.49 36.66 0.85
#